data_AF-A0A939AWB3-F1
#
_entry.id   AF-A0A939AWB3-F1
#
_cell.length_a   1.000
_cell.length_b   1.000
_cell.length_c   1.000
_cell.angle_alpha   90.00
_cell.angle_beta   90.00
_cell.angle_gamma   90.00
#
_symmetry.space_group_name_H-M   'P 1'
#
loop_
_entity.id
_entity.type
_entity.pdbx_description
1 polymer ?
#
loop_
_entity_poly.entity_id
_entity_poly.type
_entity_poly.pdbx_seq_one_letter_code
_entity_poly.pdbx_strand_id
1 'polypeptide(L)'
;MGTAERIKRHDEFFKVEEVFPEEGEKIMPTVYEKWVQKGLKEGRQEGRQQGLLEGLELALDIKFGTAGLSLLPELREIKDLSRLDAVKHVLKTARSPDEVRRVYQGVSG
;
A
#
# COMPACT_ATOMS: atom_id res chain seq x y z
N MET A 1 5.63 7.74 29.32
CA MET A 1 5.78 7.30 27.93
C MET A 1 5.10 8.32 27.03
N GLY A 2 5.75 8.72 25.93
CA GLY A 2 5.03 9.18 24.73
C GLY A 2 5.02 10.68 24.45
N THR A 3 6.14 11.23 23.95
CA THR A 3 6.15 12.33 22.97
C THR A 3 7.52 12.44 22.26
N ALA A 4 8.62 12.01 22.89
CA ALA A 4 9.97 12.10 22.35
C ALA A 4 10.28 11.16 21.16
N GLU A 5 9.47 10.12 20.92
CA GLU A 5 9.71 9.16 19.83
C GLU A 5 9.32 9.71 18.44
N ARG A 6 8.49 10.76 18.40
CA ARG A 6 7.89 11.27 17.15
C ARG A 6 8.75 12.32 16.42
N ILE A 7 9.84 12.76 17.04
CA ILE A 7 10.79 13.75 16.49
C ILE A 7 12.00 13.08 15.84
N LYS A 8 12.24 11.77 16.06
CA LYS A 8 13.43 11.09 15.51
C LYS A 8 13.47 10.97 13.97
N ARG A 9 12.36 11.15 13.26
CA ARG A 9 12.32 11.05 11.78
C ARG A 9 12.46 12.39 11.06
N HIS A 10 12.40 13.51 11.78
CA HIS A 10 12.58 14.85 11.21
C HIS A 10 14.05 15.29 11.25
N ASP A 11 14.83 14.79 12.21
CA ASP A 11 16.23 15.21 12.41
C ASP A 11 17.24 14.61 11.41
N GLU A 12 16.90 13.53 10.70
CA GLU A 12 17.80 12.97 9.66
C GLU A 12 17.78 13.76 8.34
N PHE A 13 16.77 14.62 8.14
CA PHE A 13 16.62 15.39 6.91
C PHE A 13 17.65 16.53 6.75
N PHE A 14 18.20 17.05 7.85
CA PHE A 14 18.95 18.31 7.84
C PHE A 14 20.36 18.24 8.42
N LYS A 15 21.00 17.06 8.41
CA LYS A 15 22.45 16.96 8.69
C LYS A 15 23.34 17.06 7.45
N VAL A 16 22.78 17.37 6.28
CA VAL A 16 23.58 17.50 5.04
C VAL A 16 24.33 18.84 5.01
N GLU A 17 23.75 19.92 5.54
CA GLU A 17 24.39 21.26 5.59
C GLU A 17 25.61 21.31 6.51
N GLU A 18 25.62 20.50 7.57
CA GLU A 18 26.66 20.56 8.60
C GLU A 18 27.95 19.84 8.18
N VAL A 19 27.87 18.90 7.22
CA VAL A 19 28.99 18.02 6.86
C VAL A 19 29.69 18.47 5.56
N PHE A 20 29.00 19.12 4.61
CA PHE A 20 29.59 19.54 3.32
C PHE A 20 28.92 20.80 2.73
N PRO A 21 29.33 22.02 3.13
CA PRO A 21 28.65 23.25 2.73
C PRO A 21 28.72 23.56 1.22
N GLU A 22 29.81 23.20 0.52
CA GLU A 22 29.95 23.48 -0.93
C GLU A 22 29.38 22.38 -1.84
N GLU A 23 29.42 21.10 -1.43
CA GLU A 23 28.79 20.02 -2.20
C GLU A 23 27.29 19.90 -1.92
N GLY A 24 26.81 20.36 -0.76
CA GLY A 24 25.40 20.38 -0.39
C GLY A 24 24.54 21.08 -1.44
N GLU A 25 24.91 22.29 -1.88
CA GLU A 25 24.16 23.04 -2.91
C GLU A 25 24.05 22.30 -4.25
N LYS A 26 25.09 21.55 -4.64
CA LYS A 26 25.10 20.77 -5.90
C LYS A 26 24.31 19.45 -5.78
N ILE A 27 24.33 18.84 -4.60
CA ILE A 27 23.71 17.53 -4.34
C ILE A 27 22.22 17.68 -4.01
N MET A 28 21.82 18.75 -3.33
CA MET A 28 20.45 18.99 -2.85
C MET A 28 19.38 18.89 -3.94
N PRO A 29 19.55 19.47 -5.15
CA PRO A 29 18.58 19.28 -6.23
C PRO A 29 18.38 17.79 -6.58
N THR A 30 19.45 17.01 -6.66
CA THR A 30 19.39 15.59 -7.05
C THR A 30 18.80 14.70 -5.95
N VAL A 31 19.04 15.02 -4.68
CA VAL A 31 18.45 14.30 -3.54
C VAL A 31 16.97 14.64 -3.44
N TYR A 32 16.60 15.91 -3.58
CA TYR A 32 15.22 16.36 -3.62
C TYR A 32 14.43 15.66 -4.74
N GLU A 33 14.96 15.64 -5.97
CA GLU A 33 14.33 14.93 -7.10
C GLU A 33 14.10 13.45 -6.78
N LYS A 34 15.11 12.74 -6.27
CA LYS A 34 14.98 11.33 -5.88
C LYS A 34 13.91 11.10 -4.82
N TRP A 35 13.78 12.01 -3.86
CA TRP A 35 12.80 11.90 -2.77
C TRP A 35 11.38 12.16 -3.28
N VAL A 36 11.20 13.18 -4.13
CA VAL A 36 9.92 13.43 -4.80
C VAL A 36 9.51 12.22 -5.64
N GLN A 37 10.44 11.65 -6.42
CA GLN A 37 10.16 10.46 -7.22
C GLN A 37 9.79 9.24 -6.37
N LYS A 38 10.50 9.04 -5.25
CA LYS A 38 10.17 7.98 -4.29
C LYS A 38 8.79 8.18 -3.68
N GLY A 39 8.49 9.38 -3.19
CA GLY A 39 7.18 9.71 -2.62
C GLY A 39 6.03 9.55 -3.62
N LEU A 40 6.21 9.97 -4.87
CA LEU A 40 5.23 9.76 -5.93
C LEU A 40 5.01 8.27 -6.23
N LYS A 41 6.09 7.46 -6.23
CA LYS A 41 5.99 6.02 -6.45
C LYS A 41 5.26 5.33 -5.30
N GLU A 42 5.62 5.64 -4.07
CA GLU A 42 4.99 5.09 -2.86
C GLU A 42 3.52 5.50 -2.78
N GLY A 43 3.21 6.79 -2.94
CA GLY A 43 1.83 7.29 -2.92
C GLY A 43 0.95 6.69 -4.03
N ARG A 44 1.50 6.47 -5.24
CA ARG A 44 0.76 5.75 -6.29
C ARG A 44 0.49 4.30 -5.94
N GLN A 45 1.44 3.62 -5.29
CA GLN A 45 1.26 2.23 -4.87
C GLN A 45 0.21 2.12 -3.76
N GLU A 46 0.28 2.99 -2.75
CA GLU A 46 -0.69 3.05 -1.66
C GLU A 46 -2.09 3.38 -2.18
N GLY A 47 -2.23 4.42 -3.01
CA GLY A 47 -3.52 4.80 -3.59
C GLY A 47 -4.12 3.67 -4.46
N ARG A 48 -3.29 2.93 -5.20
CA ARG A 48 -3.75 1.77 -5.96
C ARG A 48 -4.23 0.64 -5.04
N GLN A 49 -3.53 0.37 -3.94
CA GLN A 49 -3.95 -0.64 -2.97
C GLN A 49 -5.27 -0.26 -2.30
N GLN A 50 -5.40 0.98 -1.86
CA GLN A 50 -6.61 1.48 -1.22
C GLN A 50 -7.81 1.41 -2.17
N GLY A 51 -7.69 1.96 -3.38
CA GLY A 51 -8.79 1.93 -4.35
C GLY A 51 -9.19 0.52 -4.76
N LEU A 52 -8.24 -0.42 -4.81
CA LEU A 52 -8.53 -1.83 -5.07
C LEU A 52 -9.30 -2.47 -3.91
N LEU A 53 -8.92 -2.22 -2.65
CA LEU A 53 -9.62 -2.72 -1.47
C LEU A 53 -11.05 -2.16 -1.37
N GLU A 54 -11.23 -0.85 -1.62
CA GLU A 54 -12.55 -0.22 -1.64
C GLU A 54 -13.45 -0.82 -2.74
N GLY A 55 -12.90 -1.07 -3.93
CA GLY A 55 -13.61 -1.73 -5.02
C GLY A 55 -13.97 -3.19 -4.71
N LEU A 56 -13.08 -3.91 -4.03
CA LEU A 56 -13.34 -5.28 -3.57
C LEU A 56 -14.43 -5.32 -2.51
N GLU A 57 -14.40 -4.41 -1.54
CA GLU A 57 -15.44 -4.24 -0.51
C GLU A 57 -16.82 -4.06 -1.14
N LEU A 58 -16.93 -3.11 -2.07
CA LEU A 58 -18.19 -2.88 -2.80
C LEU A 58 -18.64 -4.11 -3.60
N ALA A 59 -17.73 -4.75 -4.34
CA ALA A 59 -18.08 -5.91 -5.17
C ALA A 59 -18.50 -7.13 -4.34
N LEU A 60 -17.84 -7.35 -3.19
CA LEU A 60 -18.18 -8.41 -2.25
C LEU A 60 -19.55 -8.19 -1.62
N ASP A 61 -19.86 -6.95 -1.22
CA ASP A 61 -21.16 -6.60 -0.66
C ASP A 61 -22.28 -6.79 -1.68
N ILE A 62 -22.11 -6.26 -2.90
CA ILE A 62 -23.09 -6.42 -3.99
C ILE A 62 -23.37 -7.90 -4.29
N LYS A 63 -22.33 -8.74 -4.30
CA LYS A 63 -22.45 -10.12 -4.78
C LYS A 63 -22.84 -11.12 -3.69
N PHE A 64 -22.36 -10.93 -2.47
CA PHE A 64 -22.48 -11.90 -1.38
C PHE A 64 -22.95 -11.29 -0.05
N GLY A 65 -23.17 -9.98 -0.01
CA GLY A 65 -23.56 -9.25 1.20
C GLY A 65 -22.59 -9.44 2.36
N THR A 66 -23.13 -9.59 3.56
CA THR A 66 -22.36 -9.78 4.81
C THR A 66 -21.41 -10.98 4.76
N ALA A 67 -21.77 -12.06 4.06
CA ALA A 67 -20.92 -13.22 3.90
C ALA A 67 -19.64 -12.88 3.10
N GLY A 68 -19.75 -12.05 2.07
CA GLY A 68 -18.60 -11.53 1.31
C GLY A 68 -17.74 -10.57 2.12
N LEU A 69 -18.38 -9.65 2.87
CA LEU A 69 -17.69 -8.67 3.69
C LEU A 69 -16.84 -9.31 4.81
N SER A 70 -17.17 -10.53 5.23
CA SER A 70 -16.34 -11.29 6.19
C SER A 70 -14.90 -11.55 5.73
N LEU A 71 -14.62 -11.41 4.41
CA LEU A 71 -13.28 -11.57 3.85
C LEU A 71 -12.40 -10.31 3.99
N LEU A 72 -12.98 -9.14 4.26
CA LEU A 72 -12.24 -7.87 4.26
C LEU A 72 -11.07 -7.80 5.26
N PRO A 73 -11.18 -8.33 6.50
CA PRO A 73 -10.05 -8.37 7.40
C PRO A 73 -8.85 -9.11 6.79
N GLU A 74 -9.08 -10.24 6.11
CA GLU A 74 -8.01 -10.99 5.45
C GLU A 74 -7.44 -10.23 4.25
N LEU A 75 -8.30 -9.63 3.42
CA LEU A 75 -7.89 -8.90 2.23
C LEU A 75 -7.03 -7.66 2.56
N ARG A 76 -7.33 -6.97 3.66
CA ARG A 76 -6.58 -5.80 4.12
C ARG A 76 -5.14 -6.13 4.55
N GLU A 77 -4.89 -7.36 5.00
CA GLU A 77 -3.55 -7.84 5.37
C GLU A 77 -2.69 -8.21 4.15
N ILE A 78 -3.29 -8.33 2.96
CA ILE A 78 -2.56 -8.68 1.74
C ILE A 78 -1.82 -7.45 1.21
N LYS A 79 -0.49 -7.52 1.24
CA LYS A 79 0.41 -6.50 0.67
C LYS A 79 0.69 -6.70 -0.83
N ASP A 80 0.46 -7.90 -1.33
CA ASP A 80 0.68 -8.24 -2.74
C ASP A 80 -0.50 -7.79 -3.60
N LEU A 81 -0.31 -6.70 -4.34
CA LEU A 81 -1.30 -6.16 -5.26
C LEU A 81 -1.74 -7.15 -6.34
N SER A 82 -0.86 -8.06 -6.77
CA SER A 82 -1.21 -9.07 -7.78
C SER A 82 -2.21 -10.07 -7.24
N ARG A 83 -2.11 -10.44 -5.96
CA ARG A 83 -3.10 -11.29 -5.30
C ARG A 83 -4.45 -10.59 -5.19
N LEU A 84 -4.47 -9.33 -4.78
CA LEU A 84 -5.71 -8.54 -4.73
C LEU A 84 -6.33 -8.37 -6.13
N ASP A 85 -5.52 -8.24 -7.17
CA ASP A 85 -6.01 -8.15 -8.55
C ASP A 85 -6.62 -9.49 -9.02
N ALA A 86 -6.02 -10.62 -8.66
CA ALA A 86 -6.57 -11.95 -8.94
C ALA A 86 -7.95 -12.14 -8.28
N VAL A 87 -8.14 -11.64 -7.05
CA VAL A 87 -9.43 -11.63 -6.36
C VAL A 87 -10.47 -10.85 -7.16
N LYS A 88 -10.12 -9.64 -7.62
CA LYS A 88 -10.99 -8.81 -8.47
C LYS A 88 -11.42 -9.56 -9.74
N HIS A 89 -10.53 -10.32 -10.36
CA HIS A 89 -10.85 -11.11 -11.55
C HIS A 89 -11.80 -12.28 -11.25
N VAL A 90 -11.54 -13.05 -10.18
CA VAL A 90 -12.38 -14.20 -9.81
C VAL A 90 -13.75 -13.77 -9.29
N LEU A 91 -13.87 -12.59 -8.68
CA LEU A 91 -15.17 -12.08 -8.20
C LEU A 91 -16.25 -12.01 -9.28
N LYS A 92 -15.88 -11.88 -10.56
CA LYS A 92 -16.84 -11.88 -11.68
C LYS A 92 -17.60 -13.20 -11.79
N THR A 93 -16.95 -14.33 -11.54
CA THR A 93 -17.50 -15.67 -11.80
C THR A 93 -17.71 -16.52 -10.54
N ALA A 94 -17.04 -16.17 -9.43
CA ALA A 94 -17.15 -16.89 -8.16
C ALA A 94 -18.61 -17.04 -7.71
N ARG A 95 -18.97 -18.19 -7.17
CA ARG A 95 -20.33 -18.49 -6.69
C ARG A 95 -20.47 -18.40 -5.18
N SER A 96 -19.36 -18.27 -4.46
CA SER A 96 -19.33 -18.15 -3.01
C SER A 96 -18.11 -17.35 -2.52
N PRO A 97 -18.18 -16.77 -1.31
CA PRO A 97 -17.01 -16.18 -0.65
C PRO A 97 -15.82 -17.15 -0.50
N ASP A 98 -16.09 -18.46 -0.31
CA ASP A 98 -15.02 -19.46 -0.16
C ASP A 98 -14.26 -19.74 -1.47
N GLU A 99 -14.91 -19.61 -2.63
CA GLU A 99 -14.21 -19.61 -3.92
C GLU A 99 -13.25 -18.43 -4.05
N VAL A 100 -13.67 -17.25 -3.57
CA VAL A 100 -12.83 -16.04 -3.56
C VAL A 100 -11.65 -16.21 -2.60
N ARG A 101 -11.90 -16.72 -1.38
CA ARG A 101 -10.89 -16.95 -0.35
C ARG A 101 -9.75 -17.84 -0.82
N ARG A 102 -10.06 -18.91 -1.56
CA ARG A 102 -9.07 -19.84 -2.12
C ARG A 102 -8.08 -19.18 -3.07
N VAL A 103 -8.46 -18.10 -3.75
CA VAL A 103 -7.58 -17.42 -4.71
C VAL A 103 -6.39 -16.79 -4.00
N TYR A 104 -6.62 -16.03 -2.95
CA TYR A 104 -5.54 -15.31 -2.28
C TYR A 104 -4.81 -16.14 -1.22
N GLN A 105 -5.43 -17.21 -0.72
CA GLN A 105 -4.77 -18.18 0.15
C GLN A 105 -3.94 -19.22 -0.63
N GLY A 106 -4.37 -19.57 -1.85
CA GLY A 106 -3.76 -20.61 -2.68
C GLY A 106 -2.59 -20.18 -3.56
N VAL A 107 -2.32 -18.87 -3.71
CA VAL A 107 -1.13 -18.38 -4.41
C VAL A 107 0.04 -18.34 -3.44
N SER A 108 0.52 -19.51 -3.05
CA SER A 108 1.86 -19.71 -2.49
C SER A 108 2.63 -20.57 -3.48
N GLY A 109 3.22 -19.92 -4.48
CA GLY A 109 4.00 -20.54 -5.55
C GLY A 109 4.83 -19.48 -6.25
#